data_AF-A0A2N2A5B5-F1
#
_entry.id   AF-A0A2N2A5B5-F1
#
_cell.length_a   1.000
_cell.length_b   1.000
_cell.length_c   1.000
_cell.angle_alpha   90.00
_cell.angle_beta   90.00
_cell.angle_gamma   90.00
#
_symmetry.space_group_name_H-M   'P 1'
#
loop_
_entity.id
_entity.type
_entity.pdbx_description
1 polymer ?
#
loop_
_entity_poly.entity_id
_entity_poly.type
_entity_poly.pdbx_seq_one_letter_code
_entity_poly.pdbx_strand_id
1 'polypeptide(L)'
;MKRIVSILLLVSLVISFSGCSNQQVDMVQAPSPQQQEASNAPTPSETAAPTPAPAPEPYAPMDLLDSEFNPFAEVPLPDIFILLSASFSKGSEKMEGKSPFLLSISAEGNMYAAVAYMADVSGLSEQEKGDRFDEYSKNGFCEFSAKDGSIVTIRQQKPHDDKHENGACLIELTYYVPDADLEKYTDLVRDNYNMSALASVKDFFNIETDFTECSIEVVLQKNEANVAVQYYVDDADLIQQRIAEITTDELRDWHGLPSAVIPYGLINNTLIFDSRGGAAILVLQTSNDLNTSLGQYVESEFSLTKFGFGFDSAGTCGVYEQHDPHYMNVAIHRPEWGSFNEDWNIEYLDQVNGYGLRITYLLSEDKYHISIDSNTEGAAFDYFPATKEYTGQYPDPDTLTRMFNDAFGTQGEDFYDKPLAYFEQLVQERFGMSIDELYALPKQ
;
A
#
# COMPACT_ATOMS: atom_id res chain seq x y z
N MET A 1 13.13 48.25 -27.34
CA MET A 1 13.15 49.10 -26.13
C MET A 1 13.20 48.12 -24.95
N LYS A 2 14.38 47.83 -24.38
CA LYS A 2 15.05 48.56 -23.26
C LYS A 2 14.23 48.40 -21.97
N ARG A 3 14.64 47.80 -20.84
CA ARG A 3 15.94 47.45 -20.18
C ARG A 3 15.63 46.31 -19.16
N ILE A 4 16.39 45.22 -18.93
CA ILE A 4 17.75 44.97 -18.35
C ILE A 4 17.97 45.50 -16.90
N VAL A 5 18.50 44.59 -16.04
CA VAL A 5 19.40 44.74 -14.85
C VAL A 5 18.70 44.56 -13.48
N SER A 6 19.19 43.86 -12.45
CA SER A 6 20.18 42.78 -12.21
C SER A 6 20.20 42.48 -10.68
N ILE A 7 20.43 41.21 -10.33
CA ILE A 7 21.37 40.64 -9.33
C ILE A 7 21.71 41.47 -8.06
N LEU A 8 21.55 40.84 -6.88
CA LEU A 8 22.53 40.92 -5.80
C LEU A 8 22.62 39.62 -4.99
N LEU A 9 23.81 39.02 -5.07
CA LEU A 9 24.37 37.93 -4.29
C LEU A 9 24.67 38.40 -2.85
N LEU A 10 24.49 37.54 -1.84
CA LEU A 10 25.27 37.63 -0.61
C LEU A 10 25.62 36.24 -0.07
N VAL A 11 26.93 36.01 -0.07
CA VAL A 11 27.68 34.87 0.44
C VAL A 11 27.71 34.92 1.97
N SER A 12 27.58 33.78 2.64
CA SER A 12 28.32 33.54 3.89
C SER A 12 28.60 32.06 4.09
N LEU A 13 29.85 31.70 3.82
CA LEU A 13 30.54 30.49 4.23
C LEU A 13 31.39 30.86 5.45
N VAL A 14 31.25 30.17 6.57
CA VAL A 14 32.28 30.11 7.63
C VAL A 14 32.47 28.65 8.06
N ILE A 15 33.67 28.17 7.73
CA ILE A 15 34.33 26.95 8.20
C ILE A 15 34.98 27.27 9.56
N SER A 16 35.00 26.32 10.51
CA SER A 16 36.24 25.77 11.13
C SER A 16 36.01 24.88 12.36
N PHE A 17 36.42 23.61 12.21
CA PHE A 17 37.30 22.79 13.06
C PHE A 17 37.22 22.83 14.60
N SER A 18 37.12 21.64 15.20
CA SER A 18 38.07 20.98 16.15
C SER A 18 37.37 19.75 16.76
N GLY A 19 37.93 18.57 17.00
CA GLY A 19 39.29 18.04 16.90
C GLY A 19 39.27 16.61 17.47
N CYS A 20 40.10 15.73 16.91
CA CYS A 20 40.29 14.34 17.34
C CYS A 20 40.83 14.24 18.76
N SER A 21 40.48 13.16 19.49
CA SER A 21 41.39 12.59 20.49
C SER A 21 41.25 11.06 20.55
N ASN A 22 42.26 10.40 19.99
CA ASN A 22 42.67 9.05 20.32
C ASN A 22 43.08 8.97 21.81
N GLN A 23 42.73 7.90 22.50
CA GLN A 23 43.53 7.44 23.63
C GLN A 23 43.64 5.92 23.63
N GLN A 24 44.73 5.47 23.02
CA GLN A 24 45.35 4.17 23.23
C GLN A 24 46.24 4.33 24.47
N VAL A 25 46.07 3.49 25.48
CA VAL A 25 47.05 3.34 26.57
C VAL A 25 47.58 1.92 26.53
N ASP A 26 48.90 1.89 26.48
CA ASP A 26 49.78 0.75 26.33
C ASP A 26 49.83 -0.17 27.56
N MET A 27 50.34 -1.35 27.26
CA MET A 27 50.58 -2.50 28.13
C MET A 27 51.42 -2.21 29.38
N VAL A 28 51.12 -2.95 30.47
CA VAL A 28 52.13 -3.31 31.48
C VAL A 28 52.06 -4.82 31.76
N GLN A 29 52.94 -5.53 31.04
CA GLN A 29 53.86 -6.58 31.48
C GLN A 29 53.51 -7.48 32.70
N ALA A 30 53.47 -8.78 32.42
CA ALA A 30 53.43 -9.90 33.38
C ALA A 30 54.66 -9.93 34.33
N PRO A 31 54.54 -10.70 35.42
CA PRO A 31 55.37 -11.89 35.50
C PRO A 31 54.60 -13.14 35.94
N SER A 32 54.83 -14.25 35.24
CA SER A 32 54.63 -15.61 35.79
C SER A 32 55.79 -15.96 36.72
N PRO A 33 55.56 -16.84 37.71
CA PRO A 33 56.24 -18.12 37.63
C PRO A 33 55.34 -19.33 37.95
N GLN A 34 55.42 -20.28 37.03
CA GLN A 34 55.34 -21.75 37.10
C GLN A 34 54.71 -22.50 38.28
N GLN A 35 53.82 -23.41 37.84
CA GLN A 35 53.64 -24.82 38.22
C GLN A 35 52.99 -25.18 39.56
N GLN A 36 51.76 -25.67 39.45
CA GLN A 36 51.41 -26.98 39.98
C GLN A 36 50.31 -27.63 39.12
N GLU A 37 50.66 -28.76 38.50
CA GLU A 37 49.72 -29.67 37.85
C GLU A 37 48.75 -30.25 38.89
N ALA A 38 47.46 -30.04 38.68
CA ALA A 38 46.41 -30.87 39.24
C ALA A 38 45.42 -31.20 38.13
N SER A 39 45.42 -32.47 37.75
CA SER A 39 44.52 -33.10 36.80
C SER A 39 43.06 -32.87 37.19
N ASN A 40 42.27 -32.26 36.30
CA ASN A 40 40.81 -32.36 36.28
C ASN A 40 40.37 -32.40 34.81
N ALA A 41 39.80 -33.54 34.41
CA ALA A 41 39.20 -33.73 33.11
C ALA A 41 37.98 -32.79 32.93
N PRO A 42 37.81 -32.11 31.78
CA PRO A 42 36.58 -31.37 31.50
C PRO A 42 35.47 -32.33 31.04
N THR A 43 34.33 -32.24 31.71
CA THR A 43 33.03 -32.71 31.22
C THR A 43 32.75 -32.13 29.83
N PRO A 44 32.13 -32.87 28.88
CA PRO A 44 31.82 -32.33 27.56
C PRO A 44 30.87 -31.14 27.70
N SER A 45 31.27 -29.99 27.18
CA SER A 45 30.38 -28.84 27.04
C SER A 45 29.34 -29.19 25.98
N GLU A 46 28.06 -29.29 26.37
CA GLU A 46 26.95 -29.31 25.42
C GLU A 46 27.06 -28.05 24.57
N THR A 47 27.31 -28.26 23.28
CA THR A 47 27.26 -27.21 22.28
C THR A 47 25.80 -26.79 22.18
N ALA A 48 25.49 -25.55 22.59
CA ALA A 48 24.18 -24.98 22.38
C ALA A 48 23.81 -25.12 20.91
N ALA A 49 22.63 -25.70 20.65
CA ALA A 49 22.09 -25.78 19.30
C ALA A 49 22.05 -24.37 18.70
N PRO A 50 22.39 -24.21 17.40
CA PRO A 50 22.31 -22.91 16.76
C PRO A 50 20.89 -22.37 16.89
N THR A 51 20.77 -21.14 17.36
CA THR A 51 19.52 -20.36 17.30
C THR A 51 18.94 -20.47 15.90
N PRO A 52 17.65 -20.83 15.72
CA PRO A 52 17.03 -20.83 14.40
C PRO A 52 17.27 -19.48 13.74
N ALA A 53 17.70 -19.51 12.47
CA ALA A 53 17.75 -18.30 11.67
C ALA A 53 16.36 -17.63 11.71
N PRO A 54 16.28 -16.28 11.78
CA PRO A 54 15.00 -15.60 11.67
C PRO A 54 14.29 -16.06 10.39
N ALA A 55 12.99 -16.32 10.49
CA ALA A 55 12.17 -16.61 9.32
C ALA A 55 12.32 -15.45 8.32
N PRO A 56 12.39 -15.72 7.01
CA PRO A 56 12.42 -14.66 6.01
C PRO A 56 11.23 -13.73 6.19
N GLU A 57 11.43 -12.43 5.96
CA GLU A 57 10.33 -11.48 5.94
C GLU A 57 9.37 -11.86 4.81
N PRO A 58 8.05 -11.78 5.03
CA PRO A 58 7.07 -12.16 4.03
C PRO A 58 7.11 -11.19 2.85
N TYR A 59 6.90 -11.71 1.64
CA TYR A 59 6.93 -10.91 0.42
C TYR A 59 5.65 -10.07 0.26
N ALA A 60 5.80 -8.81 -0.13
CA ALA A 60 4.70 -7.93 -0.53
C ALA A 60 4.40 -8.07 -2.03
N PRO A 61 3.21 -7.68 -2.51
CA PRO A 61 2.87 -7.79 -3.93
C PRO A 61 3.85 -7.07 -4.86
N MET A 62 4.33 -5.88 -4.48
CA MET A 62 5.28 -5.09 -5.28
C MET A 62 6.62 -5.78 -5.51
N ASP A 63 7.02 -6.73 -4.66
CA ASP A 63 8.26 -7.49 -4.82
C ASP A 63 8.26 -8.26 -6.15
N LEU A 64 7.08 -8.55 -6.72
CA LEU A 64 6.93 -9.15 -8.05
C LEU A 64 7.64 -8.36 -9.16
N LEU A 65 7.87 -7.06 -8.97
CA LEU A 65 8.55 -6.17 -9.91
C LEU A 65 10.07 -6.10 -9.72
N ASP A 66 10.57 -6.55 -8.57
CA ASP A 66 11.99 -6.52 -8.23
C ASP A 66 12.77 -7.62 -8.94
N SER A 67 14.10 -7.46 -9.03
CA SER A 67 14.98 -8.39 -9.75
C SER A 67 15.02 -9.80 -9.18
N GLU A 68 14.48 -10.03 -7.97
CA GLU A 68 14.28 -11.37 -7.41
C GLU A 68 13.21 -12.17 -8.17
N PHE A 69 12.14 -11.51 -8.62
CA PHE A 69 10.98 -12.15 -9.26
C PHE A 69 10.79 -11.78 -10.72
N ASN A 70 11.19 -10.58 -11.12
CA ASN A 70 11.01 -10.06 -12.47
C ASN A 70 12.25 -10.36 -13.33
N PRO A 71 12.17 -11.29 -14.30
CA PRO A 71 13.29 -11.62 -15.19
C PRO A 71 13.73 -10.45 -16.07
N PHE A 72 12.90 -9.41 -16.18
CA PHE A 72 13.12 -8.24 -17.01
C PHE A 72 13.49 -6.98 -16.21
N ALA A 73 13.72 -7.09 -14.89
CA ALA A 73 13.99 -5.93 -14.02
C ALA A 73 15.19 -5.08 -14.48
N GLU A 74 16.19 -5.72 -15.09
CA GLU A 74 17.41 -5.06 -15.57
C GLU A 74 17.30 -4.53 -17.01
N VAL A 75 16.16 -4.76 -17.68
CA VAL A 75 15.93 -4.24 -19.03
C VAL A 75 15.51 -2.77 -18.91
N PRO A 76 16.34 -1.81 -19.37
CA PRO A 76 15.96 -0.41 -19.27
C PRO A 76 14.71 -0.17 -20.13
N LEU A 77 13.69 0.47 -19.59
CA LEU A 77 12.51 0.83 -20.39
C LEU A 77 12.66 2.28 -20.89
N PRO A 78 12.57 2.55 -22.20
CA PRO A 78 12.55 3.91 -22.73
C PRO A 78 11.34 4.71 -22.24
N ASP A 79 11.41 6.05 -22.21
CA ASP A 79 10.32 6.94 -21.76
C ASP A 79 8.97 6.74 -22.48
N ILE A 80 9.00 6.19 -23.70
CA ILE A 80 7.78 5.87 -24.46
C ILE A 80 7.04 4.65 -23.90
N PHE A 81 7.65 3.89 -23.00
CA PHE A 81 7.10 2.69 -22.40
C PHE A 81 6.57 2.98 -21.00
N ILE A 82 5.34 2.54 -20.75
CA ILE A 82 4.66 2.65 -19.47
C ILE A 82 4.38 1.23 -19.01
N LEU A 83 4.98 0.84 -17.89
CA LEU A 83 4.70 -0.44 -17.26
C LEU A 83 3.26 -0.48 -16.74
N LEU A 84 2.50 -1.51 -17.11
CA LEU A 84 1.08 -1.65 -16.79
C LEU A 84 0.86 -2.63 -15.65
N SER A 85 1.43 -3.82 -15.78
CA SER A 85 1.30 -4.89 -14.80
C SER A 85 2.44 -5.90 -14.89
N ALA A 86 2.63 -6.65 -13.80
CA ALA A 86 3.39 -7.88 -13.77
C ALA A 86 2.50 -8.98 -13.18
N SER A 87 2.63 -10.21 -13.69
CA SER A 87 1.92 -11.36 -13.14
C SER A 87 2.77 -12.61 -13.19
N PHE A 88 2.50 -13.51 -12.25
CA PHE A 88 2.96 -14.88 -12.25
C PHE A 88 1.74 -15.80 -12.13
N SER A 89 1.71 -16.85 -12.94
CA SER A 89 0.71 -17.92 -12.82
C SER A 89 1.41 -19.26 -12.77
N LYS A 90 1.11 -20.05 -11.73
CA LYS A 90 1.62 -21.41 -11.58
C LYS A 90 0.74 -22.37 -12.38
N GLY A 91 1.41 -23.18 -13.20
CA GLY A 91 0.82 -24.01 -14.24
C GLY A 91 -0.43 -24.77 -13.82
N SER A 92 -1.52 -24.47 -14.51
CA SER A 92 -2.67 -25.37 -14.60
C SER A 92 -2.48 -26.37 -15.73
N GLU A 93 -3.20 -27.48 -15.73
CA GLU A 93 -3.23 -28.41 -16.89
C GLU A 93 -3.60 -27.67 -18.20
N LYS A 94 -4.40 -26.61 -18.09
CA LYS A 94 -4.80 -25.74 -19.20
C LYS A 94 -3.61 -24.99 -19.85
N MET A 95 -2.51 -24.82 -19.13
CA MET A 95 -1.27 -24.19 -19.61
C MET A 95 -0.17 -25.22 -19.92
N GLU A 96 -0.52 -26.49 -20.12
CA GLU A 96 0.43 -27.59 -20.36
C GLU A 96 1.49 -27.71 -19.24
N GLY A 97 1.13 -27.31 -18.01
CA GLY A 97 2.03 -27.30 -16.84
C GLY A 97 3.08 -26.19 -16.85
N LYS A 98 3.03 -25.24 -17.81
CA LYS A 98 3.95 -24.09 -17.82
C LYS A 98 3.52 -23.01 -16.84
N SER A 99 4.50 -22.37 -16.21
CA SER A 99 4.27 -21.28 -15.24
C SER A 99 4.79 -19.96 -15.80
N PRO A 100 3.98 -19.16 -16.50
CA PRO A 100 4.42 -17.90 -17.06
C PRO A 100 4.56 -16.81 -15.99
N PHE A 101 5.67 -16.08 -16.07
CA PHE A 101 5.78 -14.69 -15.64
C PHE A 101 5.48 -13.80 -16.86
N LEU A 102 4.61 -12.81 -16.70
CA LEU A 102 4.20 -11.90 -17.76
C LEU A 102 4.38 -10.45 -17.30
N LEU A 103 5.13 -9.67 -18.09
CA LEU A 103 5.25 -8.23 -17.95
C LEU A 103 4.47 -7.53 -19.07
N SER A 104 3.56 -6.64 -18.70
CA SER A 104 2.69 -5.91 -19.62
C SER A 104 3.08 -4.45 -19.70
N ILE A 105 3.35 -3.95 -20.90
CA ILE A 105 3.88 -2.61 -21.16
C ILE A 105 3.05 -1.93 -22.26
N SER A 106 2.61 -0.70 -22.04
CA SER A 106 2.08 0.16 -23.09
C SER A 106 3.20 0.96 -23.72
N ALA A 107 3.16 1.17 -25.03
CA ALA A 107 4.02 2.11 -25.71
C ALA A 107 3.21 3.07 -26.60
N GLU A 108 3.55 4.36 -26.58
CA GLU A 108 2.95 5.39 -27.43
C GLU A 108 3.97 6.10 -28.33
N GLY A 109 3.50 6.64 -29.47
CA GLY A 109 4.34 7.34 -30.44
C GLY A 109 4.76 6.47 -31.61
N ASN A 110 6.08 6.32 -31.83
CA ASN A 110 6.62 5.56 -32.95
C ASN A 110 6.68 4.05 -32.65
N MET A 111 5.66 3.33 -33.09
CA MET A 111 5.53 1.88 -32.82
C MET A 111 6.64 1.05 -33.45
N TYR A 112 7.24 1.54 -34.54
CA TYR A 112 8.38 0.87 -35.15
C TYR A 112 9.63 0.96 -34.30
N ALA A 113 9.80 2.06 -33.55
CA ALA A 113 10.87 2.18 -32.56
C ALA A 113 10.66 1.19 -31.40
N ALA A 114 9.41 0.93 -31.00
CA ALA A 114 9.10 -0.08 -29.99
C ALA A 114 9.46 -1.50 -30.45
N VAL A 115 9.08 -1.87 -31.68
CA VAL A 115 9.45 -3.18 -32.27
C VAL A 115 10.96 -3.33 -32.40
N ALA A 116 11.64 -2.30 -32.91
CA ALA A 116 13.10 -2.29 -33.05
C ALA A 116 13.79 -2.45 -31.69
N TYR A 117 13.34 -1.69 -30.69
CA TYR A 117 13.87 -1.76 -29.33
C TYR A 117 13.74 -3.17 -28.75
N MET A 118 12.54 -3.74 -28.82
CA MET A 118 12.28 -5.08 -28.28
C MET A 118 13.07 -6.17 -29.02
N ALA A 119 13.24 -6.06 -30.34
CA ALA A 119 14.09 -6.95 -31.10
C ALA A 119 15.57 -6.84 -30.68
N ASP A 120 16.07 -5.61 -30.47
CA ASP A 120 17.46 -5.35 -30.07
C ASP A 120 17.76 -5.92 -28.67
N VAL A 121 16.91 -5.64 -27.67
CA VAL A 121 17.10 -6.18 -26.30
C VAL A 121 16.91 -7.70 -26.23
N SER A 122 16.10 -8.27 -27.14
CA SER A 122 15.95 -9.73 -27.30
C SER A 122 17.13 -10.38 -28.03
N GLY A 123 18.06 -9.57 -28.54
CA GLY A 123 19.28 -10.01 -29.20
C GLY A 123 19.10 -10.53 -30.62
N LEU A 124 18.04 -10.13 -31.32
CA LEU A 124 17.81 -10.48 -32.73
C LEU A 124 18.87 -9.84 -33.63
N SER A 125 19.14 -10.46 -34.77
CA SER A 125 19.95 -9.88 -35.83
C SER A 125 19.20 -8.78 -36.59
N GLU A 126 19.92 -7.92 -37.31
CA GLU A 126 19.30 -6.87 -38.15
C GLU A 126 18.33 -7.44 -39.20
N GLN A 127 18.59 -8.64 -39.71
CA GLN A 127 17.67 -9.31 -40.63
C GLN A 127 16.37 -9.72 -39.92
N GLU A 128 16.46 -10.38 -38.77
CA GLU A 128 15.29 -10.82 -38.00
C GLU A 128 14.46 -9.62 -37.53
N LYS A 129 15.11 -8.54 -37.11
CA LYS A 129 14.47 -7.27 -36.77
C LYS A 129 13.71 -6.67 -37.96
N GLY A 130 14.31 -6.70 -39.16
CA GLY A 130 13.65 -6.32 -40.40
C GLY A 130 12.39 -7.15 -40.66
N ASP A 131 12.46 -8.46 -40.46
CA ASP A 131 11.31 -9.37 -40.63
C ASP A 131 10.19 -9.05 -39.62
N ARG A 132 10.53 -8.74 -38.37
CA ARG A 132 9.56 -8.36 -37.32
C ARG A 132 8.88 -7.02 -37.60
N PHE A 133 9.62 -6.05 -38.11
CA PHE A 133 9.07 -4.78 -38.57
C PHE A 133 8.04 -5.02 -39.68
N ASP A 134 8.40 -5.84 -40.66
CA ASP A 134 7.56 -6.16 -41.82
C ASP A 134 6.26 -6.84 -41.41
N GLU A 135 6.33 -7.76 -40.46
CA GLU A 135 5.21 -8.48 -39.89
C GLU A 135 4.26 -7.54 -39.13
N TYR A 136 4.81 -6.73 -38.23
CA TYR A 136 4.04 -5.76 -37.46
C TYR A 136 3.38 -4.72 -38.38
N SER A 137 4.09 -4.23 -39.39
CA SER A 137 3.55 -3.25 -40.35
C SER A 137 2.35 -3.78 -41.14
N LYS A 138 2.34 -5.08 -41.46
CA LYS A 138 1.27 -5.72 -42.25
C LYS A 138 0.06 -6.08 -41.40
N ASN A 139 0.29 -6.53 -40.16
CA ASN A 139 -0.74 -7.18 -39.34
C ASN A 139 -1.16 -6.37 -38.10
N GLY A 140 -0.42 -5.31 -37.75
CA GLY A 140 -0.53 -4.67 -36.43
C GLY A 140 -0.13 -5.60 -35.29
N PHE A 141 0.64 -6.66 -35.58
CA PHE A 141 1.00 -7.72 -34.65
C PHE A 141 2.33 -8.35 -35.06
N CYS A 142 3.19 -8.63 -34.08
CA CYS A 142 4.31 -9.54 -34.25
C CYS A 142 4.62 -10.27 -32.95
N GLU A 143 5.20 -11.47 -33.06
CA GLU A 143 5.64 -12.28 -31.94
C GLU A 143 6.99 -12.93 -32.25
N PHE A 144 7.88 -13.01 -31.26
CA PHE A 144 9.16 -13.68 -31.40
C PHE A 144 9.75 -14.14 -30.08
N SER A 145 10.64 -15.13 -30.17
CA SER A 145 11.44 -15.59 -29.03
C SER A 145 12.76 -14.82 -28.95
N ALA A 146 13.08 -14.35 -27.75
CA ALA A 146 14.39 -13.83 -27.39
C ALA A 146 15.42 -14.96 -27.21
N LYS A 147 16.70 -14.60 -27.16
CA LYS A 147 17.81 -15.57 -27.03
C LYS A 147 17.80 -16.37 -25.72
N ASP A 148 17.22 -15.82 -24.68
CA ASP A 148 17.03 -16.45 -23.36
C ASP A 148 15.82 -17.38 -23.31
N GLY A 149 15.01 -17.45 -24.39
CA GLY A 149 13.80 -18.25 -24.47
C GLY A 149 12.52 -17.49 -24.09
N SER A 150 12.62 -16.23 -23.67
CA SER A 150 11.46 -15.35 -23.41
C SER A 150 10.68 -15.10 -24.71
N ILE A 151 9.37 -14.89 -24.62
CA ILE A 151 8.52 -14.56 -25.76
C ILE A 151 8.13 -13.09 -25.67
N VAL A 152 8.26 -12.38 -26.78
CA VAL A 152 7.84 -10.99 -26.94
C VAL A 152 6.66 -10.96 -27.90
N THR A 153 5.53 -10.45 -27.43
CA THR A 153 4.33 -10.24 -28.24
C THR A 153 4.02 -8.75 -28.30
N ILE A 154 3.85 -8.20 -29.50
CA ILE A 154 3.56 -6.78 -29.71
C ILE A 154 2.26 -6.66 -30.51
N ARG A 155 1.27 -5.97 -29.95
CA ARG A 155 -0.07 -5.80 -30.55
C ARG A 155 -0.44 -4.32 -30.64
N GLN A 156 -0.81 -3.90 -31.84
CA GLN A 156 -1.30 -2.55 -32.10
C GLN A 156 -2.62 -2.29 -31.34
N GLN A 157 -2.64 -1.20 -30.59
CA GLN A 157 -3.83 -0.66 -29.93
C GLN A 157 -4.40 0.53 -30.72
N LYS A 158 -3.52 1.33 -31.32
CA LYS A 158 -3.87 2.47 -32.17
C LYS A 158 -2.93 2.54 -33.38
N PRO A 159 -3.46 2.67 -34.61
CA PRO A 159 -2.65 2.84 -35.81
C PRO A 159 -1.69 4.03 -35.73
N HIS A 160 -0.53 3.90 -36.39
CA HIS A 160 0.36 5.01 -36.69
C HIS A 160 0.29 5.27 -38.20
N ASP A 161 -0.55 6.21 -38.61
CA ASP A 161 -0.85 6.54 -40.00
C ASP A 161 -1.09 8.05 -40.19
N ASP A 162 -1.38 8.49 -41.42
CA ASP A 162 -1.60 9.91 -41.75
C ASP A 162 -2.75 10.57 -40.95
N LYS A 163 -3.62 9.78 -40.30
CA LYS A 163 -4.72 10.27 -39.44
C LYS A 163 -4.39 10.18 -37.95
N HIS A 164 -3.34 9.46 -37.59
CA HIS A 164 -2.92 9.20 -36.22
C HIS A 164 -1.42 9.44 -36.08
N GLU A 165 -1.06 10.70 -35.81
CA GLU A 165 0.33 11.16 -35.66
C GLU A 165 1.12 10.34 -34.63
N ASN A 166 0.45 9.86 -33.57
CA ASN A 166 1.00 8.94 -32.57
C ASN A 166 0.19 7.64 -32.54
N GLY A 167 0.86 6.51 -32.82
CA GLY A 167 0.30 5.17 -32.61
C GLY A 167 0.45 4.71 -31.16
N ALA A 168 -0.15 3.56 -30.85
CA ALA A 168 -0.01 2.90 -29.55
C ALA A 168 0.01 1.38 -29.72
N CYS A 169 0.77 0.69 -28.87
CA CYS A 169 0.82 -0.77 -28.83
C CYS A 169 0.90 -1.29 -27.39
N LEU A 170 0.45 -2.52 -27.22
CA LEU A 170 0.64 -3.33 -26.04
C LEU A 170 1.80 -4.29 -26.32
N ILE A 171 2.74 -4.37 -25.39
CA ILE A 171 3.88 -5.27 -25.42
C ILE A 171 3.76 -6.21 -24.22
N GLU A 172 3.85 -7.50 -24.48
CA GLU A 172 3.79 -8.57 -23.49
C GLU A 172 5.11 -9.35 -23.55
N LEU A 173 5.83 -9.37 -22.42
CA LEU A 173 7.05 -10.15 -22.25
C LEU A 173 6.73 -11.37 -21.37
N THR A 174 6.79 -12.56 -21.96
CA THR A 174 6.51 -13.82 -21.26
C THR A 174 7.80 -14.57 -21.01
N TYR A 175 8.04 -14.93 -19.76
CA TYR A 175 9.12 -15.84 -19.35
C TYR A 175 8.53 -17.05 -18.65
N TYR A 176 8.89 -18.26 -19.05
CA TYR A 176 8.44 -19.47 -18.36
C TYR A 176 9.38 -19.78 -17.21
N VAL A 177 8.88 -19.60 -15.98
CA VAL A 177 9.64 -19.82 -14.75
C VAL A 177 10.02 -21.30 -14.65
N PRO A 178 11.31 -21.63 -14.47
CA PRO A 178 11.75 -23.01 -14.28
C PRO A 178 11.23 -23.61 -12.97
N ASP A 179 11.00 -24.94 -12.95
CA ASP A 179 10.53 -25.67 -11.76
C ASP A 179 11.36 -25.40 -10.50
N ALA A 180 12.68 -25.22 -10.66
CA ALA A 180 13.61 -24.97 -9.56
C ALA A 180 13.35 -23.63 -8.85
N ASP A 181 12.70 -22.69 -9.51
CA ASP A 181 12.40 -21.35 -9.01
C ASP A 181 10.94 -21.20 -8.57
N LEU A 182 10.06 -22.19 -8.81
CA LEU A 182 8.62 -22.05 -8.55
C LEU A 182 8.28 -21.87 -7.07
N GLU A 183 9.09 -22.38 -6.15
CA GLU A 183 8.78 -22.28 -4.70
C GLU A 183 8.76 -20.82 -4.25
N LYS A 184 9.75 -19.99 -4.63
CA LYS A 184 9.75 -18.58 -4.24
C LYS A 184 8.53 -17.81 -4.76
N TYR A 185 8.08 -18.08 -6.00
CA TYR A 185 6.85 -17.46 -6.51
C TYR A 185 5.61 -17.98 -5.79
N THR A 186 5.61 -19.25 -5.40
CA THR A 186 4.53 -19.84 -4.57
C THR A 186 4.53 -19.21 -3.18
N ASP A 187 5.69 -18.93 -2.59
CA ASP A 187 5.84 -18.20 -1.32
C ASP A 187 5.27 -16.79 -1.43
N LEU A 188 5.61 -16.04 -2.50
CA LEU A 188 5.02 -14.73 -2.78
C LEU A 188 3.49 -14.76 -2.86
N VAL A 189 2.92 -15.77 -3.52
CA VAL A 189 1.46 -15.97 -3.55
C VAL A 189 0.93 -16.27 -2.14
N ARG A 190 1.59 -17.16 -1.39
CA ARG A 190 1.16 -17.60 -0.06
C ARG A 190 1.19 -16.46 0.96
N ASP A 191 2.21 -15.62 0.91
CA ASP A 191 2.36 -14.44 1.76
C ASP A 191 1.28 -13.39 1.47
N ASN A 192 0.64 -13.44 0.30
CA ASN A 192 -0.40 -12.49 -0.10
C ASN A 192 -1.80 -13.10 -0.17
N TYR A 193 -1.95 -14.40 0.05
CA TYR A 193 -3.23 -15.10 0.06
C TYR A 193 -3.73 -15.32 1.48
N ASN A 194 -4.88 -14.77 1.81
CA ASN A 194 -5.43 -14.78 3.16
C ASN A 194 -6.51 -15.86 3.32
N MET A 195 -6.17 -16.97 3.95
CA MET A 195 -7.15 -18.04 4.24
C MET A 195 -8.19 -17.63 5.31
N SER A 196 -7.82 -16.76 6.25
CA SER A 196 -8.74 -16.27 7.30
C SER A 196 -9.90 -15.45 6.73
N ALA A 197 -9.67 -14.77 5.60
CA ALA A 197 -10.68 -14.04 4.85
C ALA A 197 -11.80 -14.93 4.30
N LEU A 198 -11.59 -16.25 4.24
CA LEU A 198 -12.56 -17.25 3.78
C LEU A 198 -13.28 -17.97 4.92
N ALA A 199 -13.11 -17.52 6.17
CA ALA A 199 -13.68 -18.20 7.34
C ALA A 199 -15.21 -18.34 7.27
N SER A 200 -15.91 -17.44 6.59
CA SER A 200 -17.38 -17.48 6.42
C SER A 200 -17.86 -18.58 5.45
N VAL A 201 -16.98 -19.10 4.59
CA VAL A 201 -17.33 -20.10 3.57
C VAL A 201 -16.69 -21.47 3.79
N LYS A 202 -15.88 -21.63 4.83
CA LYS A 202 -15.17 -22.88 5.17
C LYS A 202 -16.09 -24.09 5.39
N ASP A 203 -17.36 -23.86 5.73
CA ASP A 203 -18.34 -24.94 5.93
C ASP A 203 -18.94 -25.44 4.59
N PHE A 204 -18.72 -24.72 3.49
CA PHE A 204 -19.20 -25.11 2.16
C PHE A 204 -18.17 -25.91 1.36
N PHE A 205 -16.88 -25.63 1.51
CA PHE A 205 -15.78 -26.35 0.86
C PHE A 205 -14.49 -26.27 1.68
N ASN A 206 -13.56 -27.18 1.42
CA ASN A 206 -12.25 -27.14 2.07
C ASN A 206 -11.45 -25.93 1.58
N ILE A 207 -11.20 -24.98 2.47
CA ILE A 207 -10.42 -23.78 2.18
C ILE A 207 -8.91 -24.00 2.33
N GLU A 208 -8.46 -25.17 2.81
CA GLU A 208 -7.04 -25.53 2.74
C GLU A 208 -6.61 -25.70 1.28
N THR A 209 -5.47 -25.11 0.95
CA THR A 209 -4.90 -25.14 -0.40
C THR A 209 -3.41 -25.48 -0.34
N ASP A 210 -2.95 -26.22 -1.34
CA ASP A 210 -1.54 -26.54 -1.56
C ASP A 210 -0.87 -25.61 -2.59
N PHE A 211 -1.61 -24.62 -3.09
CA PHE A 211 -1.14 -23.68 -4.12
C PHE A 211 -0.61 -24.40 -5.37
N THR A 212 -1.23 -25.49 -5.78
CA THR A 212 -0.90 -26.18 -7.04
C THR A 212 -1.25 -25.31 -8.25
N GLU A 213 -2.44 -24.71 -8.25
CA GLU A 213 -2.90 -23.76 -9.26
C GLU A 213 -3.20 -22.41 -8.61
N CYS A 214 -2.31 -21.45 -8.82
CA CYS A 214 -2.40 -20.14 -8.21
C CYS A 214 -1.73 -19.05 -9.06
N SER A 215 -2.06 -17.79 -8.80
CA SER A 215 -1.45 -16.65 -9.48
C SER A 215 -1.37 -15.43 -8.57
N ILE A 216 -0.44 -14.53 -8.90
CA ILE A 216 -0.38 -13.17 -8.38
C ILE A 216 -0.20 -12.20 -9.54
N GLU A 217 -0.89 -11.07 -9.50
CA GLU A 217 -0.76 -9.98 -10.45
C GLU A 217 -0.76 -8.63 -9.71
N VAL A 218 0.09 -7.72 -10.13
CA VAL A 218 0.09 -6.32 -9.71
C VAL A 218 -0.28 -5.46 -10.91
N VAL A 219 -1.39 -4.72 -10.81
CA VAL A 219 -1.89 -3.80 -11.84
C VAL A 219 -1.63 -2.36 -11.40
N LEU A 220 -0.52 -1.79 -11.87
CA LEU A 220 -0.03 -0.48 -11.44
C LEU A 220 -1.01 0.65 -11.75
N GLN A 221 -1.68 0.60 -12.90
CA GLN A 221 -2.64 1.64 -13.28
C GLN A 221 -3.87 1.73 -12.38
N LYS A 222 -4.22 0.62 -11.72
CA LYS A 222 -5.36 0.54 -10.80
C LYS A 222 -4.93 0.63 -9.34
N ASN A 223 -3.64 0.61 -9.06
CA ASN A 223 -3.10 0.42 -7.71
C ASN A 223 -3.74 -0.81 -7.04
N GLU A 224 -3.72 -1.95 -7.73
CA GLU A 224 -4.44 -3.17 -7.35
C GLU A 224 -3.50 -4.39 -7.39
N ALA A 225 -3.55 -5.24 -6.37
CA ALA A 225 -2.95 -6.56 -6.33
C ALA A 225 -4.06 -7.62 -6.38
N ASN A 226 -3.85 -8.64 -7.19
CA ASN A 226 -4.77 -9.74 -7.44
C ASN A 226 -4.06 -11.06 -7.13
N VAL A 227 -4.54 -11.80 -6.13
CA VAL A 227 -4.03 -13.12 -5.78
C VAL A 227 -5.13 -14.13 -6.00
N ALA A 228 -4.88 -15.18 -6.78
CA ALA A 228 -5.90 -16.16 -7.11
C ALA A 228 -5.44 -17.59 -6.81
N VAL A 229 -6.36 -18.41 -6.33
CA VAL A 229 -6.14 -19.83 -6.03
C VAL A 229 -7.33 -20.64 -6.53
N GLN A 230 -7.05 -21.74 -7.23
CA GLN A 230 -8.07 -22.66 -7.72
C GLN A 230 -8.33 -23.76 -6.68
N TYR A 231 -9.59 -23.95 -6.34
CA TYR A 231 -10.07 -25.04 -5.48
C TYR A 231 -10.86 -26.03 -6.33
N TYR A 232 -10.52 -27.31 -6.25
CA TYR A 232 -11.32 -28.38 -6.82
C TYR A 232 -12.29 -28.91 -5.78
N VAL A 233 -13.56 -29.03 -6.17
CA VAL A 233 -14.66 -29.39 -5.28
C VAL A 233 -15.51 -30.48 -5.92
N ASP A 234 -16.25 -31.22 -5.10
CA ASP A 234 -17.09 -32.31 -5.61
C ASP A 234 -18.29 -31.79 -6.44
N ASP A 235 -18.85 -30.63 -6.05
CA ASP A 235 -20.05 -30.06 -6.68
C ASP A 235 -20.06 -28.52 -6.53
N ALA A 236 -19.52 -27.83 -7.54
CA ALA A 236 -19.47 -26.38 -7.57
C ALA A 236 -20.86 -25.71 -7.66
N ASP A 237 -21.83 -26.36 -8.33
CA ASP A 237 -23.19 -25.81 -8.48
C ASP A 237 -23.94 -25.85 -7.13
N LEU A 238 -23.78 -26.92 -6.35
CA LEU A 238 -24.36 -27.01 -5.01
C LEU A 238 -23.75 -25.97 -4.06
N ILE A 239 -22.43 -25.77 -4.11
CA ILE A 239 -21.76 -24.76 -3.30
C ILE A 239 -22.23 -23.35 -3.68
N GLN A 240 -22.33 -23.06 -4.99
CA GLN A 240 -22.87 -21.80 -5.48
C GLN A 240 -24.28 -21.54 -4.94
N GLN A 241 -25.18 -22.54 -4.99
CA GLN A 241 -26.55 -22.40 -4.47
C GLN A 241 -26.57 -22.07 -2.98
N ARG A 242 -25.76 -22.77 -2.18
CA ARG A 242 -25.68 -22.53 -0.72
C ARG A 242 -25.12 -21.16 -0.38
N ILE A 243 -24.12 -20.70 -1.13
CA ILE A 243 -23.56 -19.35 -0.94
C ILE A 243 -24.60 -18.30 -1.31
N ALA A 244 -25.33 -18.47 -2.41
CA ALA A 244 -26.40 -17.55 -2.81
C ALA A 244 -27.53 -17.42 -1.78
N GLU A 245 -27.75 -18.42 -0.92
CA GLU A 245 -28.75 -18.37 0.16
C GLU A 245 -28.30 -17.51 1.36
N ILE A 246 -26.99 -17.36 1.57
CA ILE A 246 -26.44 -16.63 2.72
C ILE A 246 -25.87 -15.25 2.36
N THR A 247 -25.58 -14.99 1.10
CA THR A 247 -25.11 -13.68 0.66
C THR A 247 -26.28 -12.70 0.62
N THR A 248 -26.08 -11.50 1.16
CA THR A 248 -27.07 -10.42 1.07
C THR A 248 -27.14 -9.81 -0.33
N ASP A 249 -26.08 -9.99 -1.11
CA ASP A 249 -25.97 -9.52 -2.48
C ASP A 249 -26.36 -10.63 -3.47
N GLU A 250 -26.96 -10.22 -4.59
CA GLU A 250 -27.18 -11.12 -5.72
C GLU A 250 -25.83 -11.60 -6.30
N LEU A 251 -25.81 -12.86 -6.77
CA LEU A 251 -24.66 -13.37 -7.51
C LEU A 251 -24.37 -12.48 -8.73
N ARG A 252 -23.08 -12.22 -8.95
CA ARG A 252 -22.57 -11.43 -10.06
C ARG A 252 -22.14 -12.33 -11.21
N ASP A 253 -21.94 -11.74 -12.38
CA ASP A 253 -21.33 -12.41 -13.52
C ASP A 253 -19.86 -12.01 -13.64
N TRP A 254 -18.99 -13.02 -13.73
CA TRP A 254 -17.58 -12.89 -14.02
C TRP A 254 -17.27 -13.58 -15.35
N HIS A 255 -17.23 -12.81 -16.43
CA HIS A 255 -16.96 -13.33 -17.79
C HIS A 255 -17.87 -14.53 -18.18
N GLY A 256 -19.15 -14.48 -17.84
CA GLY A 256 -20.09 -15.56 -18.11
C GLY A 256 -20.03 -16.73 -17.13
N LEU A 257 -19.41 -16.55 -15.96
CA LEU A 257 -19.43 -17.46 -14.81
C LEU A 257 -20.12 -16.80 -13.62
N PRO A 258 -20.95 -17.53 -12.84
CA PRO A 258 -21.48 -17.03 -11.59
C PRO A 258 -20.37 -16.70 -10.60
N SER A 259 -20.54 -15.62 -9.84
CA SER A 259 -19.59 -15.20 -8.81
C SER A 259 -20.26 -14.59 -7.58
N ALA A 260 -19.61 -14.70 -6.43
CA ALA A 260 -20.02 -14.08 -5.17
C ALA A 260 -18.87 -13.25 -4.59
N VAL A 261 -19.19 -12.08 -4.05
CA VAL A 261 -18.20 -11.20 -3.40
C VAL A 261 -18.39 -11.26 -1.89
N ILE A 262 -17.30 -11.49 -1.16
CA ILE A 262 -17.25 -11.57 0.29
C ILE A 262 -16.15 -10.63 0.78
N PRO A 263 -16.49 -9.42 1.25
CA PRO A 263 -15.51 -8.47 1.74
C PRO A 263 -14.90 -8.94 3.07
N TYR A 264 -13.62 -8.63 3.28
CA TYR A 264 -12.88 -8.87 4.51
C TYR A 264 -11.85 -7.76 4.73
N GLY A 265 -12.28 -6.66 5.34
CA GLY A 265 -11.46 -5.46 5.53
C GLY A 265 -10.83 -4.97 4.22
N LEU A 266 -9.50 -4.99 4.15
CA LEU A 266 -8.71 -4.59 2.96
C LEU A 266 -8.81 -5.56 1.77
N ILE A 267 -9.41 -6.75 1.93
CA ILE A 267 -9.42 -7.82 0.94
C ILE A 267 -10.85 -8.02 0.42
N ASN A 268 -11.02 -7.93 -0.90
CA ASN A 268 -12.26 -8.37 -1.55
C ASN A 268 -12.08 -9.79 -2.08
N ASN A 269 -12.81 -10.75 -1.50
CA ASN A 269 -12.81 -12.13 -1.99
C ASN A 269 -13.91 -12.29 -3.05
N THR A 270 -13.52 -12.65 -4.26
CA THR A 270 -14.45 -13.02 -5.33
C THR A 270 -14.36 -14.52 -5.56
N LEU A 271 -15.42 -15.24 -5.23
CA LEU A 271 -15.57 -16.66 -5.51
C LEU A 271 -16.20 -16.81 -6.89
N ILE A 272 -15.52 -17.46 -7.82
CA ILE A 272 -15.97 -17.68 -9.20
C ILE A 272 -16.22 -19.18 -9.38
N PHE A 273 -17.46 -19.55 -9.70
CA PHE A 273 -17.89 -20.95 -9.74
C PHE A 273 -17.80 -21.49 -11.17
N ASP A 274 -16.89 -22.44 -11.41
CA ASP A 274 -16.72 -23.14 -12.68
C ASP A 274 -17.16 -24.60 -12.60
N SER A 275 -18.46 -24.85 -12.76
CA SER A 275 -19.01 -26.20 -12.92
C SER A 275 -18.79 -26.79 -14.32
N ARG A 276 -18.45 -25.96 -15.32
CA ARG A 276 -18.28 -26.39 -16.71
C ARG A 276 -16.89 -26.97 -16.99
N GLY A 277 -15.88 -26.49 -16.28
CA GLY A 277 -14.46 -26.79 -16.51
C GLY A 277 -13.83 -27.80 -15.56
N GLY A 278 -14.58 -28.41 -14.64
CA GLY A 278 -14.06 -29.44 -13.73
C GLY A 278 -14.58 -29.42 -12.30
N ALA A 279 -15.71 -28.75 -12.02
CA ALA A 279 -16.24 -28.53 -10.67
C ALA A 279 -15.18 -27.85 -9.78
N ALA A 280 -14.92 -26.59 -10.06
CA ALA A 280 -13.89 -25.84 -9.38
C ALA A 280 -14.38 -24.44 -8.97
N ILE A 281 -13.75 -23.88 -7.94
CA ILE A 281 -13.99 -22.52 -7.46
C ILE A 281 -12.67 -21.77 -7.56
N LEU A 282 -12.61 -20.74 -8.39
CA LEU A 282 -11.49 -19.80 -8.39
C LEU A 282 -11.78 -18.75 -7.32
N VAL A 283 -10.90 -18.65 -6.33
CA VAL A 283 -10.97 -17.59 -5.33
C VAL A 283 -9.96 -16.52 -5.73
N LEU A 284 -10.47 -15.35 -6.10
CA LEU A 284 -9.68 -14.15 -6.40
C LEU A 284 -9.76 -13.19 -5.21
N GLN A 285 -8.62 -12.87 -4.61
CA GLN A 285 -8.48 -11.85 -3.58
C GLN A 285 -7.87 -10.60 -4.19
N THR A 286 -8.59 -9.48 -4.09
CA THR A 286 -8.10 -8.19 -4.57
C THR A 286 -7.89 -7.21 -3.42
N SER A 287 -6.81 -6.43 -3.48
CA SER A 287 -6.50 -5.38 -2.51
C SER A 287 -5.82 -4.19 -3.20
N ASN A 288 -5.86 -3.03 -2.54
CA ASN A 288 -5.14 -1.83 -2.98
C ASN A 288 -3.85 -1.57 -2.18
N ASP A 289 -3.50 -2.48 -1.25
CA ASP A 289 -2.24 -2.43 -0.52
C ASP A 289 -1.23 -3.31 -1.24
N LEU A 290 -0.26 -2.67 -1.90
CA LEU A 290 0.75 -3.34 -2.72
C LEU A 290 2.08 -3.53 -1.99
N ASN A 291 2.26 -2.92 -0.81
CA ASN A 291 3.54 -2.91 -0.10
C ASN A 291 3.49 -3.68 1.23
N THR A 292 2.33 -4.22 1.59
CA THR A 292 2.16 -5.07 2.78
C THR A 292 1.70 -6.46 2.35
N SER A 293 2.37 -7.49 2.88
CA SER A 293 1.91 -8.88 2.81
C SER A 293 0.56 -9.04 3.53
N LEU A 294 -0.49 -9.47 2.82
CA LEU A 294 -1.84 -9.60 3.38
C LEU A 294 -2.23 -11.03 3.82
N GLY A 295 -1.36 -12.03 3.68
CA GLY A 295 -1.67 -13.43 3.99
C GLY A 295 -2.00 -13.68 5.46
N GLN A 296 -1.48 -12.83 6.36
CA GLN A 296 -1.76 -12.85 7.81
C GLN A 296 -2.61 -11.66 8.27
N TYR A 297 -3.17 -10.87 7.35
CA TYR A 297 -4.04 -9.76 7.70
C TYR A 297 -5.27 -10.26 8.47
N VAL A 298 -5.62 -9.52 9.52
CA VAL A 298 -6.84 -9.76 10.28
C VAL A 298 -7.64 -8.47 10.22
N GLU A 299 -8.86 -8.56 9.69
CA GLU A 299 -9.79 -7.43 9.69
C GLU A 299 -10.04 -6.99 11.13
N SER A 300 -9.80 -5.70 11.39
CA SER A 300 -10.03 -5.16 12.72
C SER A 300 -11.51 -5.13 13.04
N GLU A 301 -11.89 -5.53 14.25
CA GLU A 301 -13.27 -5.38 14.73
C GLU A 301 -13.70 -3.90 14.73
N PHE A 302 -12.74 -3.01 15.00
CA PHE A 302 -12.91 -1.56 15.07
C PHE A 302 -11.99 -0.86 14.06
N SER A 303 -12.55 -0.05 13.17
CA SER A 303 -11.79 0.76 12.22
C SER A 303 -12.52 2.06 11.91
N LEU A 304 -11.78 3.05 11.40
CA LEU A 304 -12.35 4.35 11.07
C LEU A 304 -13.46 4.22 10.03
N THR A 305 -13.28 3.39 8.99
CA THR A 305 -14.34 3.16 8.00
C THR A 305 -15.59 2.52 8.61
N LYS A 306 -15.46 1.60 9.59
CA LYS A 306 -16.61 1.04 10.31
C LYS A 306 -17.35 2.07 11.17
N PHE A 307 -16.65 3.11 11.63
CA PHE A 307 -17.25 4.26 12.32
C PHE A 307 -17.75 5.36 11.37
N GLY A 308 -17.72 5.14 10.05
CA GLY A 308 -18.27 6.05 9.05
C GLY A 308 -17.30 7.11 8.54
N PHE A 309 -16.00 6.96 8.77
CA PHE A 309 -15.00 7.83 8.17
C PHE A 309 -14.81 7.48 6.69
N GLY A 310 -14.99 8.46 5.81
CA GLY A 310 -14.63 8.39 4.39
C GLY A 310 -13.17 8.79 4.19
N PHE A 311 -12.44 8.07 3.34
CA PHE A 311 -11.07 8.42 2.97
C PHE A 311 -11.03 9.04 1.56
N ASP A 312 -10.07 9.93 1.34
CA ASP A 312 -9.75 10.43 0.00
C ASP A 312 -9.18 9.31 -0.90
N SER A 313 -9.04 9.59 -2.21
CA SER A 313 -8.52 8.59 -3.16
C SER A 313 -7.08 8.17 -2.87
N ALA A 314 -6.30 9.02 -2.19
CA ALA A 314 -4.95 8.71 -1.76
C ALA A 314 -4.91 7.97 -0.40
N GLY A 315 -6.04 7.86 0.31
CA GLY A 315 -6.13 7.25 1.62
C GLY A 315 -5.33 7.97 2.71
N THR A 316 -5.02 9.25 2.54
CA THR A 316 -4.15 10.03 3.44
C THR A 316 -4.88 10.65 4.62
N CYS A 317 -6.19 10.91 4.49
CA CYS A 317 -7.01 11.53 5.52
C CYS A 317 -8.39 10.87 5.57
N GLY A 318 -8.82 10.48 6.77
CA GLY A 318 -10.15 9.95 7.03
C GLY A 318 -11.03 11.04 7.65
N VAL A 319 -12.23 11.24 7.13
CA VAL A 319 -13.16 12.29 7.58
C VAL A 319 -14.53 11.69 7.91
N TYR A 320 -15.00 11.95 9.12
CA TYR A 320 -16.38 11.76 9.53
C TYR A 320 -17.11 13.11 9.47
N GLU A 321 -18.22 13.18 8.75
CA GLU A 321 -18.99 14.42 8.56
C GLU A 321 -20.45 14.25 8.99
N GLN A 322 -20.99 15.30 9.60
CA GLN A 322 -22.41 15.45 9.89
C GLN A 322 -22.86 16.83 9.43
N HIS A 323 -23.95 16.92 8.66
CA HIS A 323 -24.45 18.19 8.12
C HIS A 323 -25.62 18.80 8.90
N ASP A 324 -26.41 17.97 9.58
CA ASP A 324 -27.58 18.40 10.33
C ASP A 324 -27.34 18.21 11.84
N PRO A 325 -27.69 19.19 12.70
CA PRO A 325 -28.36 20.47 12.38
C PRO A 325 -27.42 21.57 11.86
N HIS A 326 -26.11 21.37 11.95
CA HIS A 326 -25.06 22.19 11.34
C HIS A 326 -23.89 21.29 10.92
N TYR A 327 -22.95 21.85 10.16
CA TYR A 327 -21.74 21.13 9.77
C TYR A 327 -20.86 20.87 10.98
N MET A 328 -20.45 19.62 11.12
CA MET A 328 -19.47 19.15 12.09
C MET A 328 -18.60 18.10 11.38
N ASN A 329 -17.30 18.10 11.63
CA ASN A 329 -16.42 17.04 11.15
C ASN A 329 -15.43 16.59 12.22
N VAL A 330 -14.98 15.34 12.09
CA VAL A 330 -13.75 14.87 12.72
C VAL A 330 -12.88 14.32 11.61
N ALA A 331 -11.70 14.88 11.41
CA ALA A 331 -10.74 14.44 10.41
C ALA A 331 -9.47 13.93 11.09
N ILE A 332 -8.92 12.82 10.59
CA ILE A 332 -7.75 12.15 11.14
C ILE A 332 -6.73 11.88 10.03
N HIS A 333 -5.48 12.23 10.31
CA HIS A 333 -4.32 11.92 9.49
C HIS A 333 -3.19 11.36 10.36
N ARG A 334 -2.54 10.30 9.87
CA ARG A 334 -1.32 9.74 10.48
C ARG A 334 -0.16 9.75 9.48
N PRO A 335 1.08 10.09 9.91
CA PRO A 335 2.21 10.25 9.00
C PRO A 335 2.48 9.02 8.13
N GLU A 336 2.24 7.82 8.65
CA GLU A 336 2.43 6.57 7.92
C GLU A 336 1.40 6.35 6.79
N TRP A 337 0.37 7.19 6.67
CA TRP A 337 -0.63 7.11 5.61
C TRP A 337 -0.26 7.87 4.34
N GLY A 338 0.82 8.64 4.36
CA GLY A 338 1.34 9.37 3.20
C GLY A 338 1.51 10.86 3.45
N SER A 339 1.86 11.60 2.39
CA SER A 339 2.07 13.04 2.47
C SER A 339 0.71 13.75 2.64
N PHE A 340 0.62 14.59 3.67
CA PHE A 340 -0.53 15.44 3.94
C PHE A 340 -0.12 16.91 3.88
N ASN A 341 -0.96 17.76 3.30
CA ASN A 341 -0.64 19.16 3.01
C ASN A 341 -0.96 20.11 4.18
N GLU A 342 -1.63 19.62 5.22
CA GLU A 342 -1.90 20.35 6.46
C GLU A 342 -0.91 19.92 7.55
N ASP A 343 -0.84 20.71 8.62
CA ASP A 343 0.11 20.53 9.74
C ASP A 343 -0.47 19.77 10.94
N TRP A 344 -1.75 19.39 10.88
CA TRP A 344 -2.46 18.70 11.95
C TRP A 344 -2.67 17.20 11.68
N ASN A 345 -2.91 16.46 12.76
CA ASN A 345 -3.17 15.03 12.78
C ASN A 345 -4.61 14.69 13.18
N ILE A 346 -5.25 15.57 13.94
CA ILE A 346 -6.69 15.54 14.19
C ILE A 346 -7.23 16.94 13.95
N GLU A 347 -8.37 17.06 13.27
CA GLU A 347 -9.17 18.27 13.20
C GLU A 347 -10.60 17.94 13.66
N TYR A 348 -11.14 18.82 14.49
CA TYR A 348 -12.54 18.83 14.88
C TYR A 348 -13.12 20.20 14.57
N LEU A 349 -14.13 20.23 13.69
CA LEU A 349 -14.93 21.42 13.41
C LEU A 349 -16.34 21.20 13.95
N ASP A 350 -16.87 22.24 14.60
CA ASP A 350 -18.27 22.26 15.03
C ASP A 350 -18.80 23.68 15.18
N GLN A 351 -20.08 23.83 15.53
CA GLN A 351 -20.68 25.10 15.90
C GLN A 351 -21.21 25.08 17.34
N VAL A 352 -20.72 25.98 18.19
CA VAL A 352 -21.12 26.08 19.60
C VAL A 352 -21.65 27.47 19.89
N ASN A 353 -22.93 27.58 20.29
CA ASN A 353 -23.61 28.83 20.65
C ASN A 353 -23.40 29.99 19.65
N GLY A 354 -23.35 29.67 18.35
CA GLY A 354 -23.19 30.67 17.28
C GLY A 354 -21.74 30.98 16.90
N TYR A 355 -20.76 30.33 17.52
CA TYR A 355 -19.34 30.39 17.15
C TYR A 355 -18.95 29.15 16.35
N GLY A 356 -18.14 29.31 15.31
CA GLY A 356 -17.41 28.21 14.69
C GLY A 356 -16.30 27.78 15.65
N LEU A 357 -16.26 26.51 16.03
CA LEU A 357 -15.21 25.91 16.84
C LEU A 357 -14.30 25.10 15.92
N ARG A 358 -13.00 25.31 16.06
CA ARG A 358 -11.97 24.48 15.42
C ARG A 358 -10.92 24.08 16.43
N ILE A 359 -10.75 22.77 16.60
CA ILE A 359 -9.69 22.17 17.42
C ILE A 359 -8.80 21.35 16.49
N THR A 360 -7.51 21.62 16.49
CA THR A 360 -6.53 20.76 15.81
C THR A 360 -5.52 20.20 16.78
N TYR A 361 -5.12 18.95 16.59
CA TYR A 361 -3.99 18.32 17.29
C TYR A 361 -2.80 18.18 16.34
N LEU A 362 -1.64 18.68 16.75
CA LEU A 362 -0.39 18.59 16.01
C LEU A 362 0.55 17.62 16.73
N LEU A 363 0.75 16.42 16.16
CA LEU A 363 1.56 15.37 16.78
C LEU A 363 3.03 15.79 16.92
N SER A 364 3.55 16.57 15.98
CA SER A 364 4.96 17.03 15.96
C SER A 364 5.31 17.95 17.14
N GLU A 365 4.31 18.66 17.69
CA GLU A 365 4.47 19.59 18.80
C GLU A 365 3.82 19.08 20.10
N ASP A 366 3.09 17.96 20.05
CA ASP A 366 2.20 17.48 21.11
C ASP A 366 1.32 18.62 21.66
N LYS A 367 0.53 19.21 20.76
CA LYS A 367 -0.20 20.46 21.04
C LYS A 367 -1.57 20.45 20.41
N TYR A 368 -2.56 20.90 21.18
CA TYR A 368 -3.85 21.30 20.65
C TYR A 368 -3.85 22.79 20.35
N HIS A 369 -4.26 23.17 19.14
CA HIS A 369 -4.63 24.54 18.81
C HIS A 369 -6.15 24.66 18.82
N ILE A 370 -6.67 25.53 19.68
CA ILE A 370 -8.11 25.68 19.92
C ILE A 370 -8.52 27.08 19.52
N SER A 371 -9.44 27.18 18.58
CA SER A 371 -9.89 28.45 18.02
C SER A 371 -11.40 28.51 17.90
N ILE A 372 -11.93 29.71 18.10
CA ILE A 372 -13.32 30.03 17.82
C ILE A 372 -13.41 31.26 16.93
N ASP A 373 -14.37 31.27 16.03
CA ASP A 373 -14.67 32.41 15.18
C ASP A 373 -16.16 32.77 15.23
N SER A 374 -16.40 34.06 15.01
CA SER A 374 -17.70 34.66 14.74
C SER A 374 -17.62 35.40 13.41
N ASN A 375 -18.75 35.92 12.93
CA ASN A 375 -18.79 36.68 11.67
C ASN A 375 -17.83 37.90 11.60
N THR A 376 -17.34 38.40 12.74
CA THR A 376 -16.52 39.63 12.80
C THR A 376 -15.22 39.52 13.58
N GLU A 377 -15.07 38.51 14.44
CA GLU A 377 -13.96 38.38 15.40
C GLU A 377 -13.59 36.90 15.59
N GLY A 378 -12.33 36.62 15.92
CA GLY A 378 -11.82 35.28 16.22
C GLY A 378 -10.88 35.30 17.42
N ALA A 379 -10.84 34.21 18.18
CA ALA A 379 -9.96 34.03 19.33
C ALA A 379 -9.36 32.61 19.33
N ALA A 380 -8.14 32.47 19.84
CA ALA A 380 -7.47 31.18 19.90
C ALA A 380 -6.47 31.07 21.04
N PHE A 381 -6.19 29.84 21.47
CA PHE A 381 -5.08 29.51 22.37
C PHE A 381 -4.56 28.10 22.07
N ASP A 382 -3.36 27.82 22.56
CA ASP A 382 -2.72 26.52 22.49
C ASP A 382 -2.78 25.81 23.84
N TYR A 383 -2.93 24.49 23.83
CA TYR A 383 -2.84 23.63 25.01
C TYR A 383 -1.85 22.49 24.78
N PHE A 384 -0.92 22.31 25.74
CA PHE A 384 0.07 21.24 25.72
C PHE A 384 -0.32 20.14 26.72
N PRO A 385 -0.75 18.95 26.28
CA PRO A 385 -1.20 17.88 27.18
C PRO A 385 -0.13 17.43 28.17
N ALA A 386 1.13 17.35 27.73
CA ALA A 386 2.24 16.89 28.57
C ALA A 386 2.51 17.81 29.79
N THR A 387 2.43 19.13 29.60
CA THR A 387 2.74 20.13 30.66
C THR A 387 1.49 20.71 31.30
N LYS A 388 0.32 20.53 30.69
CA LYS A 388 -0.96 21.16 31.05
C LYS A 388 -0.92 22.68 31.00
N GLU A 389 -0.16 23.23 30.07
CA GLU A 389 0.03 24.67 29.90
C GLU A 389 -0.83 25.23 28.78
N TYR A 390 -1.33 26.46 28.98
CA TYR A 390 -2.06 27.23 27.97
C TYR A 390 -1.19 28.40 27.49
N THR A 391 -1.04 28.54 26.17
CA THR A 391 -0.22 29.61 25.56
C THR A 391 -0.89 30.13 24.28
N GLY A 392 -0.18 30.92 23.47
CA GLY A 392 -0.66 31.31 22.13
C GLY A 392 -1.93 32.15 22.10
N GLN A 393 -2.26 32.83 23.20
CA GLN A 393 -3.50 33.60 23.34
C GLN A 393 -3.61 34.69 22.26
N TYR A 394 -4.72 34.69 21.55
CA TYR A 394 -5.05 35.63 20.48
C TYR A 394 -6.52 36.08 20.57
N PRO A 395 -6.86 37.35 20.23
CA PRO A 395 -5.93 38.45 19.90
C PRO A 395 -5.35 39.12 21.16
N ASP A 396 -6.14 39.14 22.24
CA ASP A 396 -5.77 39.63 23.56
C ASP A 396 -6.57 38.84 24.62
N PRO A 397 -6.11 38.81 25.89
CA PRO A 397 -6.73 38.00 26.94
C PRO A 397 -8.20 38.36 27.23
N ASP A 398 -8.59 39.63 27.13
CA ASP A 398 -9.95 40.08 27.43
C ASP A 398 -10.93 39.61 26.34
N THR A 399 -10.55 39.77 25.08
CA THR A 399 -11.33 39.29 23.93
C THR A 399 -11.47 37.77 23.95
N LEU A 400 -10.37 37.06 24.18
CA LEU A 400 -10.36 35.60 24.28
C LEU A 400 -11.28 35.10 25.39
N THR A 401 -11.13 35.65 26.60
CA THR A 401 -11.94 35.29 27.77
C THR A 401 -13.41 35.53 27.52
N ARG A 402 -13.78 36.67 26.93
CA ARG A 402 -15.17 36.97 26.59
C ARG A 402 -15.73 35.97 25.59
N MET A 403 -15.06 35.76 24.46
CA MET A 403 -15.58 34.91 23.38
C MET A 403 -15.73 33.45 23.81
N PHE A 404 -14.75 32.88 24.50
CA PHE A 404 -14.87 31.49 24.97
C PHE A 404 -15.90 31.33 26.09
N ASN A 405 -16.02 32.31 26.99
CA ASN A 405 -17.11 32.30 27.98
C ASN A 405 -18.49 32.42 27.33
N ASP A 406 -18.65 33.25 26.29
CA ASP A 406 -19.89 33.36 25.53
C ASP A 406 -20.21 32.05 24.79
N ALA A 407 -19.21 31.41 24.18
CA ALA A 407 -19.36 30.15 23.46
C ALA A 407 -19.72 28.98 24.40
N PHE A 408 -19.07 28.86 25.56
CA PHE A 408 -19.23 27.69 26.45
C PHE A 408 -20.09 27.96 27.71
N GLY A 409 -20.61 29.17 27.87
CA GLY A 409 -21.46 29.54 29.00
C GLY A 409 -20.73 29.59 30.35
N THR A 410 -19.44 29.93 30.34
CA THR A 410 -18.57 29.98 31.53
C THR A 410 -18.29 31.41 32.01
N GLN A 411 -17.48 31.57 33.07
CA GLN A 411 -17.02 32.87 33.57
C GLN A 411 -15.54 32.83 33.95
N GLY A 412 -14.84 33.96 33.78
CA GLY A 412 -13.42 34.05 34.13
C GLY A 412 -12.58 33.10 33.28
N GLU A 413 -11.65 32.39 33.92
CA GLU A 413 -10.73 31.45 33.26
C GLU A 413 -11.27 30.01 33.17
N ASP A 414 -12.52 29.77 33.59
CA ASP A 414 -13.13 28.42 33.63
C ASP A 414 -13.43 27.84 32.24
N PHE A 415 -13.14 28.57 31.16
CA PHE A 415 -13.37 28.12 29.79
C PHE A 415 -12.26 27.21 29.24
N TYR A 416 -11.04 27.27 29.78
CA TYR A 416 -9.86 26.66 29.14
C TYR A 416 -10.00 25.14 28.87
N ASP A 417 -10.66 24.41 29.76
CA ASP A 417 -10.86 22.97 29.66
C ASP A 417 -12.11 22.59 28.83
N LYS A 418 -13.04 23.53 28.62
CA LYS A 418 -14.35 23.25 28.02
C LYS A 418 -14.30 22.78 26.56
N PRO A 419 -13.49 23.37 25.66
CA PRO A 419 -13.42 22.92 24.27
C PRO A 419 -12.98 21.47 24.13
N LEU A 420 -11.94 21.05 24.86
CA LEU A 420 -11.46 19.67 24.81
C LEU A 420 -12.42 18.71 25.49
N ALA A 421 -13.00 19.07 26.63
CA ALA A 421 -14.04 18.26 27.27
C ALA A 421 -15.26 18.07 26.35
N TYR A 422 -15.63 19.09 25.57
CA TYR A 422 -16.69 19.01 24.57
C TYR A 422 -16.35 18.05 23.43
N PHE A 423 -15.11 18.10 22.92
CA PHE A 423 -14.65 17.16 21.89
C PHE A 423 -14.55 15.72 22.41
N GLU A 424 -14.00 15.51 23.62
CA GLU A 424 -13.95 14.20 24.28
C GLU A 424 -15.35 13.60 24.45
N GLN A 425 -16.32 14.41 24.90
CA GLN A 425 -17.69 13.96 25.05
C GLN A 425 -18.29 13.54 23.70
N LEU A 426 -18.08 14.30 22.63
CA LEU A 426 -18.55 13.94 21.29
C LEU A 426 -17.98 12.59 20.85
N VAL A 427 -16.65 12.42 20.96
CA VAL A 427 -15.97 11.19 20.53
C VAL A 427 -16.50 9.99 21.34
N GLN A 428 -16.68 10.17 22.65
CA GLN A 428 -17.26 9.14 23.51
C GLN A 428 -18.72 8.82 23.15
N GLU A 429 -19.55 9.80 22.83
CA GLU A 429 -20.95 9.61 22.46
C GLU A 429 -21.13 8.98 21.08
N ARG A 430 -20.27 9.30 20.12
CA ARG A 430 -20.36 8.83 18.73
C ARG A 430 -19.67 7.50 18.49
N PHE A 431 -18.48 7.34 19.08
CA PHE A 431 -17.60 6.21 18.78
C PHE A 431 -17.39 5.29 19.99
N GLY A 432 -17.85 5.69 21.18
CA GLY A 432 -17.77 4.86 22.38
C GLY A 432 -16.37 4.77 22.99
N MET A 433 -15.45 5.65 22.62
CA MET A 433 -14.04 5.61 23.01
C MET A 433 -13.47 7.01 23.27
N SER A 434 -12.21 7.09 23.67
CA SER A 434 -11.44 8.34 23.81
C SER A 434 -10.87 8.85 22.48
N ILE A 435 -10.38 10.09 22.45
CA ILE A 435 -9.71 10.69 21.28
C ILE A 435 -8.48 9.88 20.90
N ASP A 436 -7.67 9.45 21.87
CA ASP A 436 -6.46 8.67 21.64
C ASP A 436 -6.78 7.29 21.04
N GLU A 437 -7.83 6.63 21.53
CA GLU A 437 -8.31 5.36 20.97
C GLU A 437 -8.82 5.52 19.54
N LEU A 438 -9.59 6.59 19.27
CA LEU A 438 -10.07 6.91 17.93
C LEU A 438 -8.90 7.16 16.96
N TYR A 439 -7.89 7.93 17.39
CA TYR A 439 -6.68 8.20 16.61
C TYR A 439 -5.87 6.93 16.30
N ALA A 440 -5.87 5.97 17.24
CA ALA A 440 -5.14 4.71 17.09
C ALA A 440 -5.82 3.71 16.13
N LEU A 441 -7.10 3.89 15.79
CA LEU A 441 -7.82 2.95 14.93
C LEU A 441 -7.17 2.78 13.54
N PRO A 442 -7.19 1.57 12.97
CA PRO A 442 -6.79 1.38 11.58
C PRO A 442 -7.80 2.06 10.63
N LYS A 443 -7.38 2.29 9.38
CA LYS A 443 -8.27 2.81 8.34
C LYS A 443 -9.48 1.89 8.14
N GLN A 444 -9.22 0.59 7.93
CA GLN A 444 -10.19 -0.44 7.54
C GLN A 444 -10.07 -1.71 8.38
#